data_AF-A0A0V8GDP5-F1
#
_entry.id   AF-A0A0V8GDP5-F1
#
_cell.length_a   1.000
_cell.length_b   1.000
_cell.length_c   1.000
_cell.angle_alpha   90.00
_cell.angle_beta   90.00
_cell.angle_gamma   90.00
#
_symmetry.space_group_name_H-M   'P 1'
#
loop_
_entity.id
_entity.type
_entity.pdbx_description
1 polymer ?
#
loop_
_entity_poly.entity_id
_entity_poly.type
_entity_poly.pdbx_seq_one_letter_code
_entity_poly.pdbx_strand_id
1 'polypeptide(L)'
;MLIDIIGIVSVFLILFLVFTNSSLSKIILVLFASSIALFIARLTLTQQSTLDAFFNSFGLLSILAFILVTIHFLKKRLVTNKNR
;
A
#
# COMPACT_ATOMS: atom_id res chain seq x y z
N MET A 1 -6.97 -10.81 -16.67
CA MET A 1 -7.22 -12.02 -15.85
C MET A 1 -6.23 -12.17 -14.69
N LEU A 2 -4.93 -12.37 -14.91
CA LEU A 2 -4.00 -12.59 -13.79
C LEU A 2 -3.92 -11.40 -12.81
N ILE A 3 -3.84 -10.17 -13.34
CA ILE A 3 -3.82 -8.93 -12.56
C ILE A 3 -5.12 -8.75 -11.76
N ASP A 4 -6.26 -9.08 -12.36
CA ASP A 4 -7.57 -8.99 -11.72
C ASP A 4 -7.68 -9.97 -10.54
N ILE A 5 -7.16 -11.20 -10.71
CA ILE A 5 -7.08 -12.20 -9.65
C ILE A 5 -6.22 -11.70 -8.48
N ILE A 6 -5.04 -11.13 -8.76
CA ILE A 6 -4.15 -10.57 -7.73
C ILE A 6 -4.83 -9.42 -6.97
N GLY A 7 -5.59 -8.58 -7.69
CA GLY A 7 -6.39 -7.50 -7.10
C GLY A 7 -7.48 -8.03 -6.16
N ILE A 8 -8.28 -9.00 -6.61
CA ILE A 8 -9.35 -9.60 -5.82
C ILE A 8 -8.80 -10.28 -4.56
N VAL A 9 -7.73 -11.08 -4.69
CA VAL A 9 -7.08 -11.75 -3.55
C VAL A 9 -6.59 -10.73 -2.53
N SER A 10 -5.99 -9.61 -2.98
CA SER A 10 -5.55 -8.54 -2.08
C SER A 10 -6.71 -7.92 -1.29
N VAL A 11 -7.87 -7.71 -1.93
CA VAL A 11 -9.07 -7.19 -1.25
C VAL A 11 -9.55 -8.14 -0.16
N PHE A 12 -9.62 -9.45 -0.43
CA PHE A 12 -10.00 -10.43 0.59
C PHE A 12 -9.01 -10.48 1.76
N LEU A 13 -7.71 -10.35 1.48
CA LEU A 13 -6.65 -10.33 2.50
C LEU A 13 -6.79 -9.10 3.42
N ILE A 14 -7.08 -7.94 2.83
CA ILE A 14 -7.34 -6.69 3.56
C ILE A 14 -8.62 -6.83 4.40
N LEU A 15 -9.70 -7.36 3.84
CA LEU A 15 -10.94 -7.61 4.58
C LEU A 15 -10.67 -8.52 5.79
N PHE A 16 -9.93 -9.61 5.59
CA PHE A 16 -9.57 -10.53 6.67
C PHE A 16 -8.77 -9.84 7.79
N LEU A 17 -7.82 -8.97 7.44
CA LEU A 17 -7.05 -8.18 8.41
C LEU A 17 -7.93 -7.19 9.19
N VAL A 18 -8.92 -6.58 8.53
CA VAL A 18 -9.90 -5.70 9.18
C VAL A 18 -10.78 -6.51 10.14
N PHE A 19 -11.31 -7.66 9.72
CA PHE A 19 -12.16 -8.52 10.55
C PHE A 19 -11.42 -9.13 11.74
N THR A 20 -10.12 -9.39 11.62
CA THR A 20 -9.28 -9.89 12.71
C THR A 20 -8.83 -8.80 13.69
N ASN A 21 -9.35 -7.56 13.58
CA ASN A 21 -8.92 -6.40 14.38
C ASN A 21 -7.39 -6.22 14.39
N SER A 22 -6.75 -6.51 13.26
CA SER A 22 -5.31 -6.30 13.14
C SER A 22 -4.98 -4.81 13.26
N SER A 23 -3.81 -4.51 13.82
CA SER A 23 -3.40 -3.11 13.99
C SER A 23 -3.38 -2.38 12.65
N LEU A 24 -3.76 -1.10 12.67
CA LEU A 24 -3.84 -0.26 11.48
C LEU A 24 -2.51 -0.25 10.69
N SER A 25 -1.36 -0.31 11.38
CA SER A 25 -0.06 -0.47 10.73
C SER A 25 0.08 -1.76 9.91
N LYS A 26 -0.44 -2.90 10.39
CA LYS A 26 -0.41 -4.16 9.62
C LYS A 26 -1.29 -4.08 8.39
N ILE A 27 -2.49 -3.52 8.53
CA ILE A 27 -3.42 -3.32 7.41
C ILE A 27 -2.76 -2.44 6.34
N ILE A 28 -2.17 -1.30 6.73
CA ILE A 28 -1.49 -0.40 5.79
C ILE A 28 -0.29 -1.08 5.13
N LEU A 29 0.51 -1.84 5.88
CA LEU A 29 1.68 -2.54 5.34
C LEU A 29 1.28 -3.59 4.29
N VAL A 30 0.22 -4.35 4.55
CA VAL A 30 -0.29 -5.33 3.58
C VAL A 30 -0.87 -4.64 2.36
N LEU A 31 -1.63 -3.55 2.55
CA LEU A 31 -2.17 -2.74 1.46
C LEU A 31 -1.05 -2.23 0.55
N PHE A 32 0.03 -1.73 1.15
CA PHE A 32 1.20 -1.24 0.44
C PHE A 32 1.95 -2.35 -0.32
N ALA A 33 2.16 -3.50 0.32
CA ALA A 33 2.79 -4.65 -0.30
C ALA A 33 1.98 -5.18 -1.50
N SER A 34 0.65 -5.26 -1.36
CA SER A 34 -0.28 -5.62 -2.44
C SER A 34 -0.23 -4.63 -3.60
N SER A 35 -0.17 -3.32 -3.34
CA SER A 35 -0.02 -2.31 -4.39
C SER A 35 1.32 -2.42 -5.13
N ILE A 36 2.42 -2.72 -4.43
CA ILE A 36 3.73 -2.98 -5.08
C ILE A 36 3.65 -4.22 -5.98
N ALA A 37 3.06 -5.30 -5.50
CA ALA A 37 2.92 -6.52 -6.27
C ALA A 37 2.10 -6.30 -7.56
N LEU A 38 0.99 -5.55 -7.46
CA LEU A 38 0.18 -5.13 -8.60
C LEU A 38 0.96 -4.23 -9.57
N PHE A 39 1.76 -3.30 -9.04
CA PHE A 39 2.58 -2.41 -9.86
C PHE A 39 3.60 -3.18 -10.69
N ILE A 40 4.34 -4.11 -10.06
CA ILE A 40 5.32 -4.96 -10.75
C ILE A 40 4.62 -5.85 -11.78
N ALA A 41 3.48 -6.44 -11.42
CA ALA A 41 2.70 -7.26 -12.34
C ALA A 41 2.23 -6.45 -13.56
N ARG A 42 1.76 -5.22 -13.38
CA ARG A 42 1.34 -4.34 -14.49
C ARG A 42 2.51 -3.90 -15.37
N LEU A 43 3.64 -3.59 -14.76
CA LEU A 43 4.85 -3.18 -15.47
C LEU A 43 5.36 -4.30 -16.38
N THR A 44 5.33 -5.54 -15.88
CA THR A 44 5.88 -6.72 -16.57
C THR A 44 4.90 -7.36 -17.56
N LEU A 45 3.61 -7.40 -17.25
CA LEU A 45 2.62 -8.15 -18.04
C LEU A 45 1.82 -7.29 -19.02
N THR A 46 1.60 -6.01 -18.71
CA THR A 46 0.72 -5.13 -19.51
C THR A 46 1.45 -4.05 -20.29
N GLN A 47 2.79 -3.94 -20.16
CA GLN A 47 3.63 -2.91 -20.80
C GLN A 47 3.03 -1.49 -20.68
N GLN A 48 2.30 -1.22 -19.60
CA GLN A 48 1.76 0.10 -19.34
C GLN A 48 2.92 1.06 -19.04
N SER A 49 2.71 2.34 -19.36
CA SER A 49 3.66 3.38 -18.95
C SER A 49 3.86 3.31 -17.43
N THR A 50 5.07 3.57 -16.95
CA THR A 50 5.42 3.49 -15.52
C THR A 50 4.49 4.34 -14.66
N LEU A 51 4.08 5.51 -15.15
CA LEU A 51 3.14 6.40 -14.44
C LEU A 51 1.74 5.79 -14.37
N ASP A 52 1.21 5.28 -15.48
CA ASP A 52 -0.14 4.69 -15.50
C ASP A 52 -0.21 3.43 -14.64
N ALA A 53 0.82 2.58 -14.72
CA ALA A 53 0.93 1.39 -13.90
C ALA A 53 0.97 1.75 -12.40
N PHE A 54 1.67 2.83 -12.04
CA PHE A 54 1.77 3.31 -10.67
C PHE A 54 0.42 3.81 -10.14
N PHE A 55 -0.22 4.75 -10.84
CA PHE A 55 -1.50 5.32 -10.40
C PHE A 55 -2.61 4.28 -10.35
N ASN A 56 -2.64 3.34 -11.31
CA ASN A 56 -3.63 2.27 -11.33
C ASN A 56 -3.39 1.17 -10.27
N SER A 57 -2.20 1.07 -9.68
CA SER A 57 -1.88 0.03 -8.67
C SER A 57 -1.91 0.56 -7.24
N PHE A 58 -1.45 1.79 -7.03
CA PHE A 58 -1.48 2.41 -5.72
C PHE A 58 -2.83 3.06 -5.45
N GLY A 59 -3.46 3.71 -6.43
CA GLY A 59 -4.70 4.46 -6.18
C GLY A 59 -4.50 5.62 -5.19
N LEU A 60 -5.38 6.63 -5.26
CA LEU A 60 -5.24 7.86 -4.46
C LEU A 60 -5.20 7.60 -2.94
N LEU A 61 -5.97 6.63 -2.45
CA LEU A 61 -6.08 6.33 -1.03
C LEU A 61 -4.80 5.71 -0.44
N SER A 62 -4.09 4.84 -1.17
CA SER A 62 -2.84 4.29 -0.64
C SER A 62 -1.72 5.33 -0.65
N ILE A 63 -1.72 6.24 -1.63
CA ILE A 63 -0.78 7.37 -1.68
C ILE A 63 -1.00 8.30 -0.49
N LEU A 64 -2.26 8.65 -0.21
CA LEU A 64 -2.63 9.42 0.98
C LEU A 64 -2.23 8.71 2.29
N ALA A 65 -2.49 7.40 2.39
CA ALA A 65 -2.10 6.61 3.55
C ALA A 65 -0.57 6.57 3.72
N PHE A 66 0.18 6.43 2.63
CA PHE A 66 1.65 6.45 2.64
C PHE A 66 2.20 7.80 3.10
N ILE A 67 1.65 8.91 2.61
CA ILE A 67 2.02 10.27 3.02
C ILE A 67 1.75 10.44 4.52
N LEU A 68 0.56 10.07 5.00
CA LEU A 68 0.18 10.17 6.41
C LEU A 68 1.10 9.34 7.32
N VAL A 69 1.40 8.09 6.93
CA VAL A 69 2.33 7.23 7.68
C VAL A 69 3.73 7.80 7.69
N THR A 70 4.21 8.34 6.55
CA THR A 70 5.53 8.96 6.44
C THR A 70 5.63 10.20 7.34
N ILE A 71 4.61 11.08 7.33
CA ILE A 71 4.53 12.24 8.21
C ILE A 71 4.49 11.80 9.68
N HIS A 72 3.66 10.81 10.01
CA HIS A 72 3.54 10.30 11.38
C HIS A 72 4.89 9.73 11.87
N PHE A 73 5.58 8.96 11.03
CA PHE A 73 6.88 8.39 11.34
C PHE A 73 7.97 9.45 11.51
N LEU A 74 8.03 10.43 10.60
CA LEU A 74 8.97 11.57 10.69
C LEU A 74 8.73 12.41 11.95
N LYS A 75 7.46 12.72 12.27
CA LYS A 75 7.09 13.46 13.47
C LYS A 75 7.50 12.71 14.74
N LYS A 76 7.29 11.39 14.78
CA LYS A 76 7.71 10.55 15.92
C LYS A 76 9.24 10.54 16.08
N ARG A 77 9.98 10.54 14.98
CA ARG A 77 11.46 10.63 14.99
C ARG A 77 11.94 11.99 15.50
N LEU A 78 11.31 13.09 15.08
CA LEU A 78 11.64 14.44 15.55
C LEU A 78 11.39 14.63 17.04
N VAL A 79 10.28 14.10 17.58
CA VAL A 79 10.01 14.14 19.03
C VAL A 79 11.03 13.31 19.82
N THR A 80 11.39 12.13 19.30
CA THR A 80 12.39 11.25 19.93
C THR A 80 13.79 11.87 19.93
N ASN A 81 14.15 12.59 18.85
CA ASN A 81 15.46 13.23 18.73
C ASN A 81 15.54 14.58 19.48
N LYS A 82 14.40 15.16 19.88
CA LYS A 82 14.34 16.38 20.71
C LYS A 82 14.46 16.09 22.21
N ASN A 83 14.20 14.85 22.63
CA ASN A 83 14.28 14.40 24.02
C ASN A 83 15.57 13.62 24.33
N ARG A 84 16.55 13.66 23.43
CA ARG A 84 17.92 13.16 23.62
C ARG A 84 18.86 14.35 23.69
#